data_AF-A0A554NCG3-F1
#
_entry.id   AF-A0A554NCG3-F1
#
_cell.length_a   1.000
_cell.length_b   1.000
_cell.length_c   1.000
_cell.angle_alpha   90.00
_cell.angle_beta   90.00
_cell.angle_gamma   90.00
#
_symmetry.space_group_name_H-M   'P 1'
#
loop_
_entity.id
_entity.type
_entity.pdbx_description
1 polymer ?
#
loop_
_entity_poly.entity_id
_entity_poly.type
_entity_poly.pdbx_seq_one_letter_code
_entity_poly.pdbx_strand_id
1 'polypeptide(L)'
;MRRRAALRALGATTVGGLAAASGCLGAVGLTERGLVRAKYIAVGTENGRGRIVFDAIDEARTVAGGHREDFAETGPLIVSKPLGDALDRRYDGVDYLIEHDCAPDADGAGGCGEAELTRGDFNSVSLGDTAELFYREGNVARVLSVSKPDATPTDRRTDSPTARGTGTDR
;
A
#
# COMPACT_ATOMS: atom_id res chain seq x y z
N MET A 1 -41.71 -51.35 -41.37
CA MET A 1 -40.62 -51.30 -42.37
C MET A 1 -39.38 -50.76 -41.65
N ARG A 2 -38.31 -51.53 -41.44
CA ARG A 2 -37.10 -51.62 -42.32
C ARG A 2 -36.67 -50.22 -42.78
N ARG A 3 -35.44 -49.71 -42.62
CA ARG A 3 -34.09 -50.28 -42.44
C ARG A 3 -33.11 -49.07 -42.43
N ARG A 4 -32.01 -49.18 -41.65
CA ARG A 4 -30.61 -48.77 -42.01
C ARG A 4 -30.35 -47.26 -42.24
N ALA A 5 -29.17 -46.66 -42.09
CA ALA A 5 -27.80 -46.96 -41.68
C ALA A 5 -27.12 -45.55 -41.58
N ALA A 6 -26.39 -45.20 -40.53
CA ALA A 6 -24.94 -45.39 -40.31
C ALA A 6 -23.98 -44.53 -41.17
N LEU A 7 -22.89 -44.11 -40.51
CA LEU A 7 -21.59 -43.54 -40.94
C LEU A 7 -21.45 -42.02 -40.72
N ARG A 8 -20.73 -41.56 -39.70
CA ARG A 8 -19.26 -41.54 -39.44
C ARG A 8 -18.48 -40.53 -40.30
N ALA A 9 -18.00 -39.48 -39.63
CA ALA A 9 -16.70 -38.81 -39.84
C ALA A 9 -16.37 -38.15 -38.48
N LEU A 10 -15.43 -38.64 -37.64
CA LEU A 10 -13.97 -38.60 -37.78
C LEU A 10 -13.49 -37.24 -38.30
N GLY A 11 -13.49 -36.26 -37.39
CA GLY A 11 -12.79 -34.98 -37.51
C GLY A 11 -11.79 -34.86 -36.37
N ALA A 12 -10.55 -34.56 -36.72
CA ALA A 12 -9.35 -34.85 -35.97
C ALA A 12 -9.21 -34.10 -34.62
N THR A 13 -8.54 -34.81 -33.72
CA THR A 13 -7.73 -34.32 -32.62
C THR A 13 -6.91 -33.09 -32.98
N THR A 14 -7.19 -31.96 -32.34
CA THR A 14 -6.13 -31.04 -31.91
C THR A 14 -6.10 -31.04 -30.40
N VAL A 15 -5.09 -31.75 -29.89
CA VAL A 15 -4.60 -31.67 -28.52
C VAL A 15 -4.13 -30.23 -28.30
N GLY A 16 -5.06 -29.38 -27.87
CA GLY A 16 -4.75 -28.09 -27.27
C GLY A 16 -4.68 -28.30 -25.76
N GLY A 17 -3.70 -29.09 -25.31
CA GLY A 17 -3.32 -29.13 -23.92
C GLY A 17 -2.77 -27.76 -23.54
N LEU A 18 -3.66 -26.84 -23.15
CA LEU A 18 -3.26 -25.74 -22.28
C LEU A 18 -2.89 -26.43 -20.97
N ALA A 19 -1.59 -26.71 -20.87
CA ALA A 19 -0.95 -27.10 -19.64
C ALA A 19 -1.45 -26.14 -18.56
N ALA A 20 -2.19 -26.68 -17.61
CA ALA A 20 -2.27 -26.08 -16.30
C ALA A 20 -0.81 -25.96 -15.84
N ALA A 21 -0.24 -24.77 -15.97
CA ALA A 21 0.97 -24.37 -15.27
C ALA A 21 0.59 -24.18 -13.79
N SER A 22 0.10 -25.26 -13.17
CA SER A 22 -0.09 -25.40 -11.74
C SER A 22 1.25 -25.84 -11.16
N GLY A 23 2.18 -24.91 -11.10
CA GLY A 23 3.51 -25.13 -10.56
C GLY A 23 4.25 -23.80 -10.47
N CYS A 24 4.42 -23.31 -9.24
CA CYS A 24 5.08 -22.05 -8.83
C CYS A 24 4.18 -20.80 -8.68
N LEU A 25 3.15 -20.84 -7.83
CA LEU A 25 2.57 -19.61 -7.25
C LEU A 25 2.51 -19.75 -5.73
N GLY A 26 3.68 -19.97 -5.11
CA GLY A 26 3.84 -19.76 -3.69
C GLY A 26 3.90 -18.26 -3.42
N ALA A 27 2.93 -17.72 -2.70
CA ALA A 27 2.95 -16.38 -2.09
C ALA A 27 3.41 -15.23 -3.03
N VAL A 28 2.66 -14.95 -4.09
CA VAL A 28 2.86 -13.69 -4.83
C VAL A 28 2.22 -12.58 -4.03
N GLY A 29 2.99 -11.94 -3.16
CA GLY A 29 2.59 -10.67 -2.56
C GLY A 29 2.32 -9.63 -3.65
N LEU A 30 1.30 -8.81 -3.46
CA LEU A 30 0.94 -7.76 -4.40
C LEU A 30 1.79 -6.52 -4.12
N THR A 31 2.40 -5.96 -5.16
CA THR A 31 3.08 -4.67 -5.07
C THR A 31 2.17 -3.59 -5.61
N GLU A 32 1.93 -2.56 -4.81
CA GLU A 32 1.09 -1.43 -5.17
C GLU A 32 1.85 -0.14 -4.97
N ARG A 33 1.59 0.85 -5.84
CA ARG A 33 2.21 2.16 -5.75
C ARG A 33 1.13 3.20 -5.66
N GLY A 34 1.21 4.04 -4.64
CA GLY A 34 0.16 5.01 -4.37
C GLY A 34 0.58 6.24 -3.57
N LEU A 35 -0.21 7.30 -3.69
CA LEU A 35 -0.05 8.54 -2.93
C LEU A 35 -0.53 8.32 -1.50
N VAL A 36 0.32 8.56 -0.50
CA VAL A 36 -0.04 8.46 0.92
C VAL A 36 -0.94 9.63 1.31
N ARG A 37 -2.22 9.33 1.54
CA ARG A 37 -3.28 10.31 1.86
C ARG A 37 -3.46 10.53 3.34
N ALA A 38 -3.31 9.47 4.13
CA ALA A 38 -3.43 9.55 5.58
C ALA A 38 -2.37 8.67 6.27
N LYS A 39 -2.04 9.06 7.50
CA LYS A 39 -1.22 8.29 8.45
C LYS A 39 -1.90 8.33 9.81
N TYR A 40 -2.01 7.19 10.45
CA TYR A 40 -2.59 7.12 11.79
C TYR A 40 -2.07 5.95 12.59
N ILE A 41 -2.31 6.01 13.90
CA ILE A 41 -2.01 4.94 14.83
C ILE A 41 -3.30 4.51 15.46
N ALA A 42 -3.62 3.23 15.31
CA ALA A 42 -4.73 2.58 15.99
C ALA A 42 -4.20 1.73 17.13
N VAL A 43 -4.96 1.66 18.20
CA VAL A 43 -4.63 0.88 19.40
C VAL A 43 -5.79 -0.02 19.78
N GLY A 44 -5.47 -1.22 20.25
CA GLY A 44 -6.41 -2.14 20.87
C GLY A 44 -6.59 -1.83 22.35
N THR A 45 -7.83 -1.87 22.81
CA THR A 45 -8.20 -1.77 24.23
C THR A 45 -9.22 -2.86 24.57
N GLU A 46 -9.50 -3.05 25.86
CA GLU A 46 -10.58 -3.91 26.34
C GLU A 46 -11.95 -3.58 25.71
N ASN A 47 -12.16 -2.33 25.28
CA ASN A 47 -13.41 -1.84 24.69
C ASN A 47 -13.39 -1.85 23.15
N GLY A 48 -12.35 -2.42 22.54
CA GLY A 48 -12.16 -2.48 21.09
C GLY A 48 -11.04 -1.56 20.59
N ARG A 49 -11.09 -1.25 19.30
CA ARG A 49 -10.05 -0.52 18.58
C ARG A 49 -10.37 0.97 18.51
N GLY A 50 -9.38 1.82 18.82
CA GLY A 50 -9.49 3.27 18.72
C GLY A 50 -8.29 3.90 18.02
N ARG A 51 -8.45 5.11 17.47
CA ARG A 51 -7.34 5.89 16.88
C ARG A 51 -6.83 6.90 17.90
N ILE A 52 -5.50 6.96 18.08
CA ILE A 52 -4.87 7.90 19.02
C ILE A 52 -4.30 9.14 18.31
N VAL A 53 -3.96 9.01 17.04
CA VAL A 53 -3.56 10.12 16.16
C VAL A 53 -3.98 9.80 14.74
N PHE A 54 -4.49 10.81 14.03
CA PHE A 54 -4.86 10.74 12.62
C PHE A 54 -4.43 12.01 11.90
N ASP A 55 -3.75 11.86 10.78
CA ASP A 55 -3.17 12.93 9.98
C ASP A 55 -3.45 12.66 8.50
N ALA A 56 -3.98 13.64 7.75
CA ALA A 56 -4.32 13.48 6.34
C ALA A 56 -4.07 14.77 5.54
N ILE A 57 -3.91 14.67 4.22
CA ILE A 57 -3.56 15.81 3.34
C ILE A 57 -4.61 16.93 3.39
N ASP A 58 -5.90 16.56 3.43
CA ASP A 58 -7.02 17.50 3.28
C ASP A 58 -7.81 17.70 4.59
N GLU A 59 -7.28 17.22 5.72
CA GLU A 59 -7.95 17.28 7.03
C GLU A 59 -6.98 17.73 8.14
N ALA A 60 -7.51 18.39 9.16
CA ALA A 60 -6.71 18.77 10.32
C ALA A 60 -6.32 17.53 11.13
N ARG A 61 -5.05 17.47 11.57
CA ARG A 61 -4.58 16.42 12.46
C ARG A 61 -5.44 16.32 13.71
N THR A 62 -5.88 15.12 14.03
CA THR A 62 -6.61 14.81 15.26
C THR A 62 -5.73 13.99 16.18
N VAL A 63 -5.61 14.40 17.45
CA VAL A 63 -4.87 13.68 18.50
C VAL A 63 -5.80 13.43 19.68
N ALA A 64 -5.86 12.19 20.15
CA ALA A 64 -6.63 11.82 21.33
C ALA A 64 -6.10 12.56 22.58
N GLY A 65 -6.99 12.95 23.48
CA GLY A 65 -6.66 13.85 24.58
C GLY A 65 -5.49 13.39 25.46
N GLY A 66 -5.35 12.08 25.70
CA GLY A 66 -4.27 11.49 26.48
C GLY A 66 -2.91 11.38 25.78
N HIS A 67 -2.81 11.84 24.52
CA HIS A 67 -1.62 11.71 23.67
C HIS A 67 -1.16 13.04 23.06
N ARG A 68 -1.74 14.18 23.47
CA ARG A 68 -1.35 15.51 22.92
C ARG A 68 0.10 15.87 23.20
N GLU A 69 0.68 15.35 24.28
CA GLU A 69 2.11 15.53 24.60
C GLU A 69 3.00 14.56 23.81
N ASP A 70 2.46 13.42 23.36
CA ASP A 70 3.18 12.40 22.62
C ASP A 70 3.28 12.74 21.11
N PHE A 71 2.29 13.46 20.58
CA PHE A 71 2.22 13.84 19.17
C PHE A 71 2.03 15.35 19.01
N ALA A 72 2.96 15.98 18.30
CA ALA A 72 2.81 17.37 17.91
C ALA A 72 1.59 17.56 17.00
N GLU A 73 0.90 18.68 17.16
CA GLU A 73 -0.26 19.04 16.31
C GLU A 73 0.14 19.34 14.86
N THR A 74 1.42 19.62 14.60
CA THR A 74 1.97 19.92 13.27
C THR A 74 3.30 19.20 13.04
N GLY A 75 3.79 19.21 11.79
CA GLY A 75 5.05 18.56 11.41
C GLY A 75 4.88 17.07 11.10
N PRO A 76 5.96 16.31 10.85
CA PRO A 76 5.84 14.91 10.45
C PRO A 76 5.35 14.02 11.60
N LEU A 77 4.43 13.11 11.33
CA LEU A 77 4.00 12.09 12.28
C LEU A 77 5.05 10.97 12.36
N ILE A 78 5.86 11.00 13.41
CA ILE A 78 6.99 10.08 13.66
C ILE A 78 6.87 9.47 15.05
N VAL A 79 7.06 8.16 15.14
CA VAL A 79 7.01 7.40 16.39
C VAL A 79 8.43 7.00 16.80
N SER A 80 8.95 7.68 17.82
CA SER A 80 10.24 7.31 18.41
C SER A 80 10.19 5.91 19.02
N LYS A 81 11.35 5.26 19.21
CA LYS A 81 11.39 3.96 19.87
C LYS A 81 10.81 4.02 21.31
N PRO A 82 11.21 4.98 22.17
CA PRO A 82 10.62 5.08 23.51
C PRO A 82 9.11 5.24 23.53
N LEU A 83 8.56 6.03 22.59
CA LEU A 83 7.11 6.20 22.46
C LEU A 83 6.44 4.89 22.01
N GLY A 84 6.97 4.24 20.97
CA GLY A 84 6.45 2.94 20.52
C GLY A 84 6.45 1.90 21.64
N ASP A 85 7.58 1.74 22.34
CA ASP A 85 7.68 0.81 23.46
C ASP A 85 6.71 1.17 24.61
N ALA A 86 6.37 2.45 24.80
CA ALA A 86 5.40 2.90 25.79
C ALA A 86 3.96 2.59 25.38
N LEU A 87 3.62 2.74 24.09
CA LEU A 87 2.33 2.36 23.54
C LEU A 87 2.12 0.84 23.63
N ASP A 88 3.12 0.05 23.25
CA ASP A 88 3.06 -1.42 23.30
C ASP A 88 2.87 -1.96 24.73
N ARG A 89 3.36 -1.24 25.75
CA ARG A 89 3.12 -1.59 27.16
C ARG A 89 1.74 -1.18 27.67
N ARG A 90 1.12 -0.18 27.04
CA ARG A 90 -0.14 0.42 27.50
C ARG A 90 -1.37 -0.24 26.86
N TYR A 91 -1.23 -0.73 25.64
CA TYR A 91 -2.34 -1.21 24.81
C TYR A 91 -2.19 -2.68 24.45
N ASP A 92 -3.31 -3.34 24.14
CA ASP A 92 -3.34 -4.76 23.76
C ASP A 92 -2.77 -5.00 22.35
N GLY A 93 -2.69 -3.93 21.55
CA GLY A 93 -2.09 -3.92 20.23
C GLY A 93 -1.90 -2.48 19.73
N VAL A 94 -0.90 -2.28 18.87
CA VAL A 94 -0.57 -0.97 18.29
C VAL A 94 -0.25 -1.15 16.82
N ASP A 95 -1.08 -0.56 15.97
CA ASP A 95 -0.95 -0.70 14.52
C ASP A 95 -0.63 0.66 13.91
N TYR A 96 0.40 0.65 13.05
CA TYR A 96 0.86 1.83 12.33
C TYR A 96 0.31 1.77 10.92
N LEU A 97 -0.61 2.68 10.60
CA LEU A 97 -1.48 2.55 9.43
C LEU A 97 -1.28 3.73 8.49
N ILE A 98 -1.33 3.44 7.20
CA ILE A 98 -1.40 4.46 6.16
C ILE A 98 -2.58 4.18 5.23
N GLU A 99 -3.18 5.23 4.68
CA GLU A 99 -4.10 5.11 3.55
C GLU A 99 -3.42 5.68 2.32
N HIS A 100 -3.57 4.98 1.20
CA HIS A 100 -3.01 5.41 -0.07
C HIS A 100 -3.95 5.22 -1.26
N ASP A 101 -3.84 6.15 -2.21
CA ASP A 101 -4.54 6.07 -3.50
C ASP A 101 -3.64 5.36 -4.50
N CYS A 102 -4.12 4.29 -5.12
CA CYS A 102 -3.49 3.71 -6.29
C CYS A 102 -4.23 4.12 -7.57
N ALA A 103 -3.63 3.81 -8.72
CA ALA A 103 -4.28 4.09 -10.00
C ALA A 103 -5.68 3.45 -10.03
N PRO A 104 -6.70 4.15 -10.56
CA PRO A 104 -8.03 3.58 -10.69
C PRO A 104 -7.97 2.28 -11.48
N ASP A 105 -8.55 1.21 -10.94
CA ASP A 105 -8.85 0.01 -11.70
C ASP A 105 -9.82 0.34 -12.84
N ALA A 106 -9.99 -0.59 -13.79
CA ALA A 106 -10.83 -0.41 -14.98
C ALA A 106 -12.27 0.06 -14.69
N ASP A 107 -12.75 -0.19 -13.48
CA ASP A 107 -14.10 0.17 -13.00
C ASP A 107 -14.14 1.50 -12.22
N GLY A 108 -13.03 2.25 -12.15
CA GLY A 108 -12.97 3.60 -11.58
C GLY A 108 -13.00 3.68 -10.05
N ALA A 109 -12.94 2.54 -9.36
CA ALA A 109 -13.04 2.44 -7.90
C ALA A 109 -11.68 2.29 -7.19
N GLY A 110 -10.58 2.76 -7.79
CA GLY A 110 -9.24 2.48 -7.25
C GLY A 110 -8.94 3.29 -5.99
N GLY A 111 -8.92 2.58 -4.88
CA GLY A 111 -8.22 2.93 -3.65
C GLY A 111 -7.62 1.64 -3.13
N CYS A 112 -6.32 1.64 -2.87
CA CYS A 112 -5.63 0.43 -2.44
C CYS A 112 -5.79 0.15 -0.94
N GLY A 113 -6.63 0.94 -0.27
CA GLY A 113 -7.07 0.72 1.10
C GLY A 113 -6.03 1.16 2.14
N GLU A 114 -6.26 0.65 3.35
CA GLU A 114 -5.41 0.82 4.53
C GLU A 114 -4.27 -0.20 4.47
N ALA A 115 -3.04 0.23 4.78
CA ALA A 115 -1.86 -0.61 4.88
C ALA A 115 -1.29 -0.55 6.30
N GLU A 116 -1.13 -1.72 6.91
CA GLU A 116 -0.45 -1.90 8.19
C GLU A 116 1.05 -2.07 7.98
N LEU A 117 1.82 -1.24 8.67
CA LEU A 117 3.26 -1.13 8.53
C LEU A 117 3.97 -1.42 9.85
N THR A 118 5.24 -1.77 9.74
CA THR A 118 6.14 -1.69 10.88
C THR A 118 6.36 -0.22 11.29
N ARG A 119 6.69 0.05 12.56
CA ARG A 119 7.04 1.41 13.01
C ARG A 119 8.13 2.08 12.16
N GLY A 120 9.10 1.30 11.69
CA GLY A 120 10.19 1.78 10.83
C GLY A 120 9.67 2.23 9.46
N ASP A 121 8.88 1.38 8.81
CA ASP A 121 8.27 1.68 7.51
C ASP A 121 7.28 2.84 7.62
N PHE A 122 6.46 2.88 8.68
CA PHE A 122 5.57 4.00 8.98
C PHE A 122 6.33 5.32 9.12
N ASN A 123 7.47 5.33 9.81
CA ASN A 123 8.30 6.54 9.95
C ASN A 123 9.03 6.94 8.65
N SER A 124 9.13 6.03 7.67
CA SER A 124 9.83 6.29 6.40
C SER A 124 8.98 7.07 5.38
N VAL A 125 7.66 7.11 5.57
CA VAL A 125 6.69 7.76 4.68
C VAL A 125 6.11 9.01 5.30
N SER A 126 5.82 10.02 4.47
CA SER A 126 5.10 11.24 4.83
C SER A 126 3.81 11.38 4.02
N LEU A 127 2.88 12.18 4.52
CA LEU A 127 1.72 12.58 3.71
C LEU A 127 2.18 13.26 2.42
N GLY A 128 1.55 12.90 1.31
CA GLY A 128 1.90 13.41 -0.01
C GLY A 128 3.04 12.69 -0.70
N ASP A 129 3.74 11.77 -0.02
CA ASP A 129 4.71 10.89 -0.68
C ASP A 129 3.98 9.87 -1.57
N THR A 130 4.62 9.43 -2.65
CA THR A 130 4.21 8.23 -3.37
C THR A 130 5.02 7.05 -2.85
N ALA A 131 4.38 6.11 -2.16
CA ALA A 131 5.00 4.92 -1.63
C ALA A 131 4.74 3.71 -2.53
N GLU A 132 5.74 2.84 -2.68
CA GLU A 132 5.59 1.50 -3.24
C GLU A 132 5.57 0.50 -2.08
N LEU A 133 4.44 -0.21 -1.95
CA LEU A 133 4.16 -1.13 -0.86
C LEU A 133 4.09 -2.56 -1.39
N PHE A 134 4.64 -3.49 -0.61
CA PHE A 134 4.52 -4.92 -0.85
C PHE A 134 3.65 -5.56 0.22
N TYR A 135 2.49 -6.06 -0.18
CA TYR A 135 1.53 -6.75 0.69
C TYR A 135 1.87 -8.22 0.79
N ARG A 136 2.05 -8.70 2.02
CA ARG A 136 2.33 -10.12 2.28
C ARG A 136 1.05 -10.92 2.49
N GLU A 137 0.16 -10.40 3.33
CA GLU A 137 -1.08 -11.04 3.73
C GLU A 137 -2.04 -9.97 4.27
N GLY A 138 -3.28 -9.95 3.76
CA GLY A 138 -4.27 -8.92 4.13
C GLY A 138 -3.75 -7.50 3.86
N ASN A 139 -3.92 -6.61 4.83
CA ASN A 139 -3.45 -5.23 4.82
C ASN A 139 -1.98 -5.08 5.28
N VAL A 140 -1.30 -6.15 5.69
CA VAL A 140 0.08 -6.05 6.18
C VAL A 140 1.04 -5.85 5.03
N ALA A 141 1.68 -4.68 5.03
CA ALA A 141 2.56 -4.22 3.97
C ALA A 141 3.97 -3.87 4.46
N ARG A 142 4.89 -3.84 3.52
CA ARG A 142 6.24 -3.31 3.70
C ARG A 142 6.51 -2.22 2.68
N VAL A 143 7.13 -1.13 3.12
CA VAL A 143 7.59 -0.07 2.21
C VAL A 143 8.83 -0.56 1.44
N LEU A 144 8.74 -0.57 0.11
CA LEU A 144 9.86 -0.90 -0.78
C LEU A 144 10.61 0.36 -1.23
N SER A 145 9.87 1.39 -1.61
CA SER A 145 10.42 2.66 -2.08
C SER A 145 9.48 3.84 -1.77
N VAL A 146 10.05 5.04 -1.65
CA VAL A 146 9.31 6.28 -1.40
C VAL A 146 9.80 7.34 -2.38
N SER A 147 8.88 7.96 -3.11
CA SER A 147 9.14 9.08 -4.02
C SER A 147 8.46 10.33 -3.46
N LYS A 148 9.23 11.41 -3.28
CA LYS A 148 8.71 12.67 -2.74
C LYS A 148 8.21 13.58 -3.88
N PRO A 149 7.11 14.33 -3.69
CA PRO A 149 6.53 15.18 -4.74
C PRO A 149 7.49 16.27 -5.27
N ASP A 150 8.45 16.72 -4.44
CA ASP A 150 9.45 17.76 -4.80
C ASP A 150 10.87 17.21 -5.03
N ALA A 151 11.06 15.89 -5.01
CA ALA A 151 12.35 15.33 -5.38
C ALA A 151 12.54 15.45 -6.89
N THR A 152 13.33 16.44 -7.32
CA THR A 152 13.88 16.44 -8.68
C THR A 152 14.55 15.08 -8.89
N PRO A 153 14.15 14.26 -9.88
CA PRO A 153 14.74 12.95 -10.06
C PRO A 153 16.25 13.11 -10.17
N THR A 154 17.03 12.48 -9.29
CA THR A 154 18.49 12.43 -9.43
C THR A 154 18.83 11.31 -10.40
N ASP A 155 19.61 11.61 -11.43
CA ASP A 155 20.15 10.56 -12.29
C ASP A 155 21.14 9.72 -11.46
N ARG A 156 20.78 8.46 -11.22
CA ARG A 156 21.57 7.51 -10.41
C ARG A 156 22.96 7.20 -10.99
N ARG A 157 23.25 7.57 -12.24
CA ARG A 157 24.60 7.43 -12.81
C ARG A 157 25.52 8.60 -12.48
N THR A 158 24.94 9.76 -12.17
CA THR A 158 25.69 11.02 -12.07
C THR A 158 25.47 11.75 -10.75
N ASP A 159 24.60 11.23 -9.87
CA ASP A 159 24.12 11.87 -8.63
C ASP A 159 23.69 13.34 -8.83
N SER A 160 23.34 13.69 -10.07
CA SER A 160 23.02 15.05 -10.48
C SER A 160 21.51 15.22 -10.61
N PRO A 161 20.94 16.36 -10.18
CA PRO A 161 19.52 16.63 -10.38
C PRO A 161 19.20 16.63 -11.87
N THR A 162 18.26 15.79 -12.31
CA THR A 162 17.75 15.83 -13.67
C THR A 162 16.90 17.08 -13.79
N ALA A 163 17.43 18.13 -14.43
CA ALA A 163 16.72 19.38 -14.60
C ALA A 163 15.31 19.12 -15.16
N ARG A 164 14.30 19.75 -14.53
CA ARG A 164 12.93 19.75 -15.02
C ARG A 164 12.97 20.36 -16.42
N GLY A 165 12.81 19.54 -17.45
CA GLY A 165 12.80 20.00 -18.84
C GLY A 165 11.70 21.04 -18.98
N THR A 166 12.06 22.32 -19.00
CA THR A 166 11.18 23.40 -19.43
C THR A 166 11.06 23.26 -20.95
N GLY A 167 10.19 22.34 -21.38
CA GLY A 167 9.70 22.30 -22.74
C GLY A 167 8.87 23.55 -22.99
N THR A 168 9.53 24.65 -23.36
CA THR A 168 8.90 25.72 -24.13
C THR A 168 9.18 25.43 -25.59
N ASP A 169 8.34 24.60 -26.21
CA ASP A 169 8.12 24.67 -27.65
C ASP A 169 7.18 25.84 -27.91
N ARG A 170 7.74 26.94 -28.40
CA ARG A 170 7.15 27.85 -29.38
C ARG A 170 8.20 28.74 -30.01
#